data_AF-A0A3B6EI24-F1
#
_entry.id   AF-A0A3B6EI24-F1
#
_cell.length_a   1.000
_cell.length_b   1.000
_cell.length_c   1.000
_cell.angle_alpha   90.00
_cell.angle_beta   90.00
_cell.angle_gamma   90.00
#
_symmetry.space_group_name_H-M   'P 1'
#
loop_
_entity.id
_entity.type
_entity.pdbx_description
1 polymer ?
#
loop_
_entity_poly.entity_id
_entity_poly.type
_entity_poly.pdbx_seq_one_letter_code
_entity_poly.pdbx_strand_id
1 'polypeptide(L)'
;MYGKPVRRIGDGYVDNVTPETVKEDILLLLDDIHGFYKAALDRLPVKRMPALAPCLLKAGVGFGFLDPVSNIILNTIAYLQRLPSTESQQGATRNRKSIFSKISTDTRDRRIFRILLPRHMANAMTIARLSLEGLVSFLLFHFRYLAETEALRYLRLARADLLAAVHLIDQDRNKSCSASSIAKIHNKPVFDITSPTSKIALECAATSARHPEPAILVNASLSAVSRLSKVSNLLQVHRLPPRTIRRLELLLRREPKVMDQMAIRRPLNLAGSRLRDGKEVKRDLAGSMVSVAHGKVEIDVTVTFRYTESLKLLLLDKIHMLYLEALSKLPRDSLRKQHHCNLLRAGYCYGLMEPVSNILWPQTISRNLGAWKQLLIHGTLTLKHWRNSSCQP
;
A
#
# COMPACT_ATOMS: atom_id res chain seq x y z
N MET A 1 29.54 22.97 33.49
CA MET A 1 29.37 22.77 32.04
C MET A 1 28.23 21.78 31.82
N TYR A 2 27.01 22.29 31.59
CA TYR A 2 25.83 21.45 31.36
C TYR A 2 25.57 21.36 29.87
N GLY A 3 25.64 20.14 29.32
CA GLY A 3 25.35 19.84 27.92
C GLY A 3 23.89 20.17 27.60
N LYS A 4 23.67 20.99 26.57
CA LYS A 4 22.34 21.36 26.09
C LYS A 4 21.56 20.10 25.67
N PRO A 5 20.27 19.98 26.03
CA PRO A 5 19.45 18.87 25.56
C PRO A 5 19.30 18.94 24.04
N VAL A 6 19.55 17.83 23.37
CA VAL A 6 19.32 17.67 21.93
C VAL A 6 17.82 17.88 21.69
N ARG A 7 17.49 18.95 20.94
CA ARG A 7 16.11 19.25 20.54
C ARG A 7 15.52 18.02 19.86
N ARG A 8 14.38 17.55 20.35
CA ARG A 8 13.58 16.53 19.65
C ARG A 8 13.05 17.18 18.37
N ILE A 9 13.17 16.46 17.26
CA ILE A 9 12.56 16.83 15.99
C ILE A 9 11.05 16.88 16.20
N GLY A 10 10.46 18.08 16.10
CA GLY A 10 9.01 18.30 16.23
C GLY A 10 8.57 19.48 17.10
N ASP A 11 9.48 20.22 17.75
CA ASP A 11 9.09 21.30 18.69
C ASP A 11 8.65 22.62 18.03
N GLY A 12 8.14 22.57 16.79
CA GLY A 12 7.65 23.77 16.13
C GLY A 12 7.37 23.57 14.64
N TYR A 13 6.30 22.87 14.30
CA TYR A 13 5.58 23.17 13.05
C TYR A 13 4.17 22.58 13.09
N VAL A 14 3.17 23.45 12.93
CA VAL A 14 1.78 23.07 12.65
C VAL A 14 1.73 22.77 11.15
N ASP A 15 1.55 21.49 10.80
CA ASP A 15 1.40 21.07 9.40
C ASP A 15 0.08 21.64 8.84
N ASN A 16 0.15 22.75 8.12
CA ASN A 16 -0.98 23.35 7.42
C ASN A 16 -1.30 22.53 6.17
N VAL A 17 -1.77 21.29 6.32
CA VAL A 17 -2.38 20.53 5.20
C VAL A 17 -3.68 21.25 4.84
N THR A 18 -3.64 22.09 3.82
CA THR A 18 -4.83 22.80 3.36
C THR A 18 -5.52 21.99 2.24
N PRO A 19 -6.83 22.22 2.01
CA PRO A 19 -7.52 21.64 0.87
C PRO A 19 -6.84 21.96 -0.47
N GLU A 20 -6.14 23.09 -0.56
CA GLU A 20 -5.42 23.53 -1.76
C GLU A 20 -4.18 22.66 -2.02
N THR A 21 -3.38 22.37 -0.99
CA THR A 21 -2.20 21.50 -1.16
C THR A 21 -2.58 20.09 -1.58
N VAL A 22 -3.71 19.57 -1.08
CA VAL A 22 -4.23 18.25 -1.48
C VAL A 22 -4.68 18.25 -2.95
N LYS A 23 -5.32 19.33 -3.41
CA LYS A 23 -5.71 19.45 -4.82
C LYS A 23 -4.49 19.47 -5.73
N GLU A 24 -3.46 20.22 -5.35
CA GLU A 24 -2.20 20.29 -6.11
C GLU A 24 -1.52 18.92 -6.20
N ASP A 25 -1.41 18.19 -5.09
CA ASP A 25 -0.87 16.83 -5.07
C ASP A 25 -1.64 15.88 -6.00
N ILE A 26 -2.97 15.96 -6.00
CA ILE A 26 -3.82 15.16 -6.90
C ILE A 26 -3.54 15.51 -8.37
N LEU A 27 -3.40 16.79 -8.71
CA LEU A 27 -3.13 17.21 -10.09
C LEU A 27 -1.76 16.72 -10.57
N LEU A 28 -0.72 16.86 -9.74
CA LEU A 28 0.63 16.38 -10.07
C LEU A 28 0.67 14.86 -10.23
N LEU A 29 -0.03 14.13 -9.37
CA LEU A 29 -0.16 12.67 -9.50
C LEU A 29 -0.91 12.27 -10.76
N LEU A 30 -1.98 12.98 -11.12
CA LEU A 30 -2.71 12.72 -12.35
C LEU A 30 -1.84 12.99 -13.58
N ASP A 31 -1.00 14.03 -13.57
CA ASP A 31 -0.05 14.31 -14.65
C ASP A 31 0.98 13.17 -14.84
N ASP A 32 1.61 12.70 -13.75
CA ASP A 32 2.50 11.53 -13.78
C ASP A 32 1.76 10.29 -14.34
N ILE A 33 0.53 10.03 -13.88
CA ILE A 33 -0.31 8.91 -14.34
C ILE A 33 -0.65 9.05 -15.83
N HIS A 34 -1.05 10.23 -16.31
CA HIS A 34 -1.31 10.50 -17.72
C HIS A 34 -0.07 10.24 -18.57
N GLY A 35 1.11 10.64 -18.07
CA GLY A 35 2.41 10.31 -18.67
C GLY A 35 2.63 8.81 -18.84
N PHE A 36 2.34 8.01 -17.80
CA PHE A 36 2.46 6.55 -17.87
C PHE A 36 1.50 5.93 -18.89
N TYR A 37 0.26 6.40 -18.95
CA TYR A 37 -0.70 5.94 -19.96
C TYR A 37 -0.30 6.29 -21.38
N LYS A 38 0.27 7.48 -21.60
CA LYS A 38 0.82 7.88 -22.90
C LYS A 38 1.94 6.92 -23.30
N ALA A 39 2.91 6.69 -22.40
CA ALA A 39 4.01 5.76 -22.62
C ALA A 39 3.52 4.33 -22.90
N ALA A 40 2.51 3.83 -22.18
CA ALA A 40 1.93 2.53 -22.43
C ALA A 40 1.25 2.44 -23.80
N LEU A 41 0.49 3.48 -24.19
CA LEU A 41 -0.22 3.54 -25.47
C LEU A 41 0.73 3.63 -26.68
N ASP A 42 1.89 4.24 -26.50
CA ASP A 42 2.95 4.29 -27.52
C ASP A 42 3.58 2.91 -27.75
N ARG A 43 3.66 2.10 -26.69
CA ARG A 43 4.20 0.73 -26.73
C ARG A 43 3.19 -0.31 -27.23
N LEU A 44 1.90 -0.14 -26.98
CA LEU A 44 0.85 -1.09 -27.35
C LEU A 44 0.51 -1.06 -28.87
N PRO A 45 0.38 -2.22 -29.53
CA PRO A 45 0.06 -2.31 -30.96
C PRO A 45 -1.45 -2.16 -31.24
N VAL A 46 -2.11 -1.13 -30.68
CA VAL A 46 -3.58 -0.94 -30.77
C VAL A 46 -4.12 -0.88 -32.20
N LYS A 47 -3.31 -0.44 -33.18
CA LYS A 47 -3.67 -0.45 -34.61
C LYS A 47 -3.77 -1.87 -35.18
N ARG A 48 -2.88 -2.77 -34.75
CA ARG A 48 -2.84 -4.17 -35.22
C ARG A 48 -3.70 -5.10 -34.36
N MET A 49 -4.01 -4.69 -33.13
CA MET A 49 -4.82 -5.43 -32.16
C MET A 49 -5.84 -4.47 -31.52
N PRO A 50 -6.94 -4.13 -32.22
CA PRO A 50 -7.92 -3.14 -31.76
C PRO A 50 -8.60 -3.53 -30.44
N ALA A 51 -8.72 -4.83 -30.14
CA ALA A 51 -9.25 -5.33 -28.87
C ALA A 51 -8.46 -4.87 -27.63
N LEU A 52 -7.20 -4.43 -27.79
CA LEU A 52 -6.43 -3.86 -26.67
C LEU A 52 -6.99 -2.51 -26.18
N ALA A 53 -7.65 -1.74 -27.04
CA ALA A 53 -8.19 -0.43 -26.68
C ALA A 53 -9.31 -0.50 -25.62
N PRO A 54 -10.38 -1.32 -25.78
CA PRO A 54 -11.37 -1.49 -24.72
C PRO A 54 -10.78 -2.15 -23.46
N CYS A 55 -9.83 -3.07 -23.60
CA CYS A 55 -9.15 -3.68 -22.45
C CYS A 55 -8.36 -2.65 -21.63
N LEU A 56 -7.65 -1.72 -22.29
CA LEU A 56 -6.90 -0.65 -21.63
C LEU A 56 -7.85 0.26 -20.84
N LEU A 57 -8.97 0.65 -21.45
CA LEU A 57 -9.93 1.56 -20.82
C LEU A 57 -10.71 0.93 -19.65
N LYS A 58 -10.86 -0.40 -19.62
CA LYS A 58 -11.62 -1.10 -18.59
C LYS A 58 -10.76 -1.67 -17.48
N ALA A 59 -9.62 -2.24 -17.82
CA ALA A 59 -8.81 -3.07 -16.93
C ALA A 59 -7.34 -2.65 -16.86
N GLY A 60 -6.87 -1.75 -17.74
CA GLY A 60 -5.49 -1.29 -17.78
C GLY A 60 -5.12 -0.31 -16.66
N VAL A 61 -5.42 -0.64 -15.40
CA VAL A 61 -5.08 0.18 -14.24
C VAL A 61 -3.57 0.27 -14.01
N GLY A 62 -3.10 1.40 -13.49
CA GLY A 62 -1.68 1.77 -13.40
C GLY A 62 -0.89 1.24 -12.21
N PHE A 63 -1.43 0.29 -11.45
CA PHE A 63 -0.81 -0.24 -10.24
C PHE A 63 -0.64 -1.76 -10.28
N GLY A 64 0.28 -2.26 -9.46
CA GLY A 64 0.72 -3.65 -9.43
C GLY A 64 2.14 -3.74 -8.87
N PHE A 65 2.80 -4.88 -9.09
CA PHE A 65 4.14 -5.15 -8.54
C PHE A 65 5.28 -4.87 -9.53
N LEU A 66 5.04 -4.16 -10.64
CA LEU A 66 6.08 -3.68 -11.56
C LEU A 66 6.11 -2.15 -11.60
N ASP A 67 6.91 -1.57 -12.51
CA ASP A 67 6.82 -0.14 -12.81
C ASP A 67 5.43 0.23 -13.39
N PRO A 68 4.96 1.48 -13.24
CA PRO A 68 3.62 1.89 -13.65
C PRO A 68 3.30 1.57 -15.12
N VAL A 69 4.23 1.78 -16.04
CA VAL A 69 4.00 1.56 -17.49
C VAL A 69 3.83 0.07 -17.78
N SER A 70 4.69 -0.77 -17.19
CA SER A 70 4.59 -2.23 -17.31
C SER A 70 3.29 -2.76 -16.69
N ASN A 71 2.85 -2.22 -15.55
CA ASN A 71 1.55 -2.60 -14.95
C ASN A 71 0.39 -2.29 -15.89
N ILE A 72 0.32 -1.08 -16.48
CA ILE A 72 -0.74 -0.71 -17.43
C ILE A 72 -0.80 -1.71 -18.59
N ILE A 73 0.36 -2.04 -19.18
CA ILE A 73 0.46 -2.96 -20.31
C ILE A 73 0.00 -4.37 -19.90
N LEU A 74 0.52 -4.91 -18.79
CA LEU A 74 0.20 -6.28 -18.39
C LEU A 74 -1.25 -6.42 -17.94
N ASN A 75 -1.79 -5.46 -17.19
CA ASN A 75 -3.19 -5.46 -16.77
C ASN A 75 -4.12 -5.38 -17.99
N THR A 76 -3.76 -4.60 -19.00
CA THR A 76 -4.47 -4.56 -20.29
C THR A 76 -4.46 -5.93 -20.99
N ILE A 77 -3.29 -6.59 -21.04
CA ILE A 77 -3.13 -7.89 -21.70
C ILE A 77 -3.84 -9.01 -20.93
N ALA A 78 -3.78 -9.00 -19.60
CA ALA A 78 -4.40 -9.99 -18.74
C ALA A 78 -5.92 -10.07 -18.96
N TYR A 79 -6.55 -8.93 -19.26
CA TYR A 79 -7.99 -8.84 -19.49
C TYR A 79 -8.42 -9.18 -20.93
N LEU A 80 -7.49 -9.29 -21.88
CA LEU A 80 -7.79 -9.39 -23.32
C LEU A 80 -8.79 -10.50 -23.69
N GLN A 81 -8.75 -11.61 -22.97
CA GLN A 81 -9.58 -12.80 -23.26
C GLN A 81 -10.88 -12.84 -22.49
N ARG A 82 -11.05 -11.96 -21.52
CA ARG A 82 -12.32 -11.76 -20.80
C ARG A 82 -13.21 -10.77 -21.53
N LEU A 83 -12.66 -10.10 -22.54
CA LEU A 83 -13.41 -9.18 -23.37
C LEU A 83 -14.54 -9.93 -24.10
N PRO A 84 -15.80 -9.50 -23.94
CA PRO A 84 -16.92 -10.07 -24.67
C PRO A 84 -16.72 -9.93 -26.19
N SER A 85 -17.16 -10.93 -26.96
CA SER A 85 -17.04 -10.94 -28.43
C SER A 85 -17.67 -9.70 -29.09
N THR A 86 -18.73 -9.14 -28.51
CA THR A 86 -19.41 -7.92 -28.97
C THR A 86 -18.55 -6.67 -28.88
N GLU A 87 -17.67 -6.57 -27.88
CA GLU A 87 -16.78 -5.42 -27.68
C GLU A 87 -15.48 -5.52 -28.47
N SER A 88 -15.13 -6.73 -28.90
CA SER A 88 -14.00 -6.98 -29.79
C SER A 88 -14.19 -6.33 -31.18
N GLN A 89 -15.45 -6.15 -31.60
CA GLN A 89 -15.82 -5.54 -32.90
C GLN A 89 -16.20 -4.05 -32.82
N GLN A 90 -16.61 -3.54 -31.64
CA GLN A 90 -16.85 -2.10 -31.42
C GLN A 90 -15.56 -1.26 -31.38
N GLY A 91 -14.39 -1.90 -31.48
CA GLY A 91 -13.08 -1.27 -31.63
C GLY A 91 -12.83 -0.68 -33.03
N ALA A 92 -13.86 -0.14 -33.70
CA ALA A 92 -13.71 0.58 -34.96
C ALA A 92 -12.66 1.69 -34.78
N THR A 93 -11.49 1.46 -35.37
CA THR A 93 -10.41 2.40 -35.69
C THR A 93 -10.23 3.58 -34.71
N ARG A 94 -10.21 3.33 -33.39
CA ARG A 94 -9.90 4.40 -32.43
C ARG A 94 -8.44 4.80 -32.59
N ASN A 95 -8.22 5.97 -33.17
CA ASN A 95 -6.90 6.59 -33.20
C ASN A 95 -6.41 6.81 -31.75
N ARG A 96 -5.10 6.72 -31.52
CA ARG A 96 -4.48 6.87 -30.18
C ARG A 96 -4.95 8.11 -29.45
N LYS A 97 -5.14 9.23 -30.16
CA LYS A 97 -5.68 10.49 -29.61
C LYS A 97 -7.05 10.30 -28.95
N SER A 98 -7.96 9.55 -29.59
CA SER A 98 -9.31 9.25 -29.07
C SER A 98 -9.28 8.29 -27.88
N ILE A 99 -8.32 7.36 -27.84
CA ILE A 99 -8.14 6.50 -26.67
C ILE A 99 -7.63 7.34 -25.50
N PHE A 100 -6.61 8.16 -25.74
CA PHE A 100 -6.02 9.01 -24.71
C PHE A 100 -7.00 10.04 -24.15
N SER A 101 -7.89 10.61 -24.97
CA SER A 101 -8.91 11.54 -24.49
C SER A 101 -9.92 10.88 -23.52
N LYS A 102 -10.10 9.55 -23.58
CA LYS A 102 -10.92 8.79 -22.62
C LYS A 102 -10.18 8.40 -21.35
N ILE A 103 -8.84 8.43 -21.39
CA ILE A 103 -7.97 8.17 -20.25
C ILE A 103 -7.73 9.47 -19.47
N SER A 104 -7.54 10.57 -20.19
CA SER A 104 -7.24 11.89 -19.64
C SER A 104 -8.36 12.36 -18.73
N THR A 105 -8.01 12.70 -17.51
CA THR A 105 -8.92 13.20 -16.50
C THR A 105 -9.17 14.70 -16.73
N ASP A 106 -10.42 15.13 -16.74
CA ASP A 106 -10.75 16.55 -16.80
C ASP A 106 -10.43 17.22 -15.45
N THR A 107 -9.45 18.12 -15.45
CA THR A 107 -8.98 18.84 -14.26
C THR A 107 -9.98 19.87 -13.74
N ARG A 108 -11.00 20.19 -14.54
CA ARG A 108 -12.11 21.08 -14.15
C ARG A 108 -13.18 20.36 -13.34
N ASP A 109 -13.23 19.03 -13.41
CA ASP A 109 -14.20 18.24 -12.65
C ASP A 109 -13.83 18.23 -11.17
N ARG A 110 -14.63 18.91 -10.35
CA ARG A 110 -14.40 19.02 -8.90
C ARG A 110 -14.37 17.67 -8.19
N ARG A 111 -14.98 16.62 -8.76
CA ARG A 111 -15.04 15.29 -8.15
C ARG A 111 -13.67 14.62 -8.07
N ILE A 112 -12.73 14.99 -8.93
CA ILE A 112 -11.39 14.36 -8.99
C ILE A 112 -10.57 14.64 -7.72
N PHE A 113 -10.85 15.76 -7.05
CA PHE A 113 -10.11 16.26 -5.89
C PHE A 113 -10.48 15.58 -4.57
N ARG A 114 -11.46 14.67 -4.58
CA ARG A 114 -11.63 13.74 -3.46
C ARG A 114 -10.48 12.76 -3.48
N ILE A 115 -9.89 12.41 -2.33
CA ILE A 115 -8.82 11.41 -2.29
C ILE A 115 -9.40 10.03 -2.59
N LEU A 116 -10.43 9.61 -1.84
CA LEU A 116 -11.25 8.44 -2.12
C LEU A 116 -12.64 8.82 -2.65
N LEU A 117 -13.09 8.09 -3.65
CA LEU A 117 -14.35 8.33 -4.35
C LEU A 117 -15.47 7.42 -3.79
N PRO A 118 -16.66 7.98 -3.54
CA PRO A 118 -17.86 7.18 -3.28
C PRO A 118 -18.15 6.23 -4.45
N ARG A 119 -18.77 5.08 -4.14
CA ARG A 119 -18.92 4.00 -5.12
C ARG A 119 -19.60 4.41 -6.42
N HIS A 120 -20.68 5.17 -6.31
CA HIS A 120 -21.48 5.66 -7.43
C HIS A 120 -20.73 6.69 -8.30
N MET A 121 -19.79 7.45 -7.73
CA MET A 121 -19.01 8.45 -8.48
C MET A 121 -17.92 7.80 -9.32
N ALA A 122 -17.28 6.76 -8.79
CA ALA A 122 -16.17 6.07 -9.47
C ALA A 122 -16.58 5.50 -10.84
N ASN A 123 -17.83 5.12 -11.05
CA ASN A 123 -18.31 4.56 -12.31
C ASN A 123 -18.24 5.56 -13.48
N ALA A 124 -18.28 6.86 -13.19
CA ALA A 124 -18.19 7.92 -14.19
C ALA A 124 -16.75 8.43 -14.39
N MET A 125 -15.77 7.86 -13.69
CA MET A 125 -14.39 8.33 -13.73
C MET A 125 -13.57 7.68 -14.83
N THR A 126 -12.54 8.41 -15.25
CA THR A 126 -11.53 7.91 -16.20
C THR A 126 -10.63 6.87 -15.54
N ILE A 127 -10.06 5.97 -16.36
CA ILE A 127 -9.16 4.92 -15.86
C ILE A 127 -7.90 5.49 -15.16
N ALA A 128 -7.45 6.69 -15.53
CA ALA A 128 -6.36 7.38 -14.85
C ALA A 128 -6.74 7.77 -13.41
N ARG A 129 -7.92 8.38 -13.22
CA ARG A 129 -8.40 8.72 -11.87
C ARG A 129 -8.69 7.45 -11.06
N LEU A 130 -9.22 6.40 -11.68
CA LEU A 130 -9.41 5.10 -11.02
C LEU A 130 -8.08 4.43 -10.65
N SER A 131 -7.01 4.68 -11.41
CA SER A 131 -5.68 4.20 -11.02
C SER A 131 -5.14 4.91 -9.78
N LEU A 132 -5.34 6.23 -9.67
CA LEU A 132 -5.05 6.96 -8.44
C LEU A 132 -5.85 6.40 -7.25
N GLU A 133 -7.14 6.12 -7.45
CA GLU A 133 -8.01 5.52 -6.45
C GLU A 133 -7.47 4.19 -5.93
N GLY A 134 -7.04 3.31 -6.84
CA GLY A 134 -6.47 2.01 -6.50
C GLY A 134 -5.10 2.13 -5.82
N LEU A 135 -4.25 3.07 -6.24
CA LEU A 135 -2.96 3.35 -5.59
C LEU A 135 -3.15 3.75 -4.12
N VAL A 136 -4.01 4.73 -3.86
CA VAL A 136 -4.32 5.17 -2.50
C VAL A 136 -4.95 4.03 -1.70
N SER A 137 -5.94 3.34 -2.28
CA SER A 137 -6.60 2.20 -1.63
C SER A 137 -5.59 1.12 -1.23
N PHE A 138 -4.67 0.74 -2.11
CA PHE A 138 -3.64 -0.26 -1.79
C PHE A 138 -2.86 0.14 -0.54
N LEU A 139 -2.36 1.39 -0.48
CA LEU A 139 -1.57 1.85 0.64
C LEU A 139 -2.36 1.83 1.95
N LEU A 140 -3.64 2.24 1.93
CA LEU A 140 -4.49 2.24 3.11
C LEU A 140 -4.87 0.83 3.58
N PHE A 141 -5.12 -0.10 2.65
CA PHE A 141 -5.44 -1.49 3.00
C PHE A 141 -4.20 -2.27 3.45
N HIS A 142 -3.03 -1.98 2.87
CA HIS A 142 -1.78 -2.63 3.24
C HIS A 142 -1.19 -2.06 4.54
N PHE A 143 -1.12 -0.73 4.63
CA PHE A 143 -0.65 0.01 5.80
C PHE A 143 -1.83 0.68 6.47
N ARG A 144 -2.59 -0.12 7.23
CA ARG A 144 -3.83 0.32 7.90
C ARG A 144 -3.65 1.58 8.75
N TYR A 145 -2.44 1.84 9.20
CA TYR A 145 -2.06 2.98 10.01
C TYR A 145 -1.91 4.30 9.23
N LEU A 146 -1.84 4.30 7.90
CA LEU A 146 -1.68 5.52 7.11
C LEU A 146 -2.99 6.29 7.00
N ALA A 147 -2.94 7.61 7.14
CA ALA A 147 -4.04 8.48 6.75
C ALA A 147 -4.07 8.69 5.21
N GLU A 148 -5.25 9.05 4.67
CA GLU A 148 -5.44 9.33 3.24
C GLU A 148 -4.44 10.36 2.68
N THR A 149 -4.22 11.46 3.40
CA THR A 149 -3.29 12.53 3.00
C THR A 149 -1.83 12.09 3.07
N GLU A 150 -1.48 11.22 4.02
CA GLU A 150 -0.14 10.65 4.08
C GLU A 150 0.10 9.71 2.90
N ALA A 151 -0.86 8.83 2.58
CA ALA A 151 -0.77 7.93 1.43
C ALA A 151 -0.59 8.71 0.13
N LEU A 152 -1.34 9.80 -0.06
CA LEU A 152 -1.21 10.69 -1.20
C LEU A 152 0.20 11.31 -1.29
N ARG A 153 0.73 11.79 -0.16
CA ARG A 153 2.08 12.38 -0.08
C ARG A 153 3.18 11.39 -0.43
N TYR A 154 3.08 10.14 0.05
CA TYR A 154 3.99 9.06 -0.32
C TYR A 154 3.93 8.74 -1.81
N LEU A 155 2.74 8.67 -2.40
CA LEU A 155 2.57 8.48 -3.83
C LEU A 155 3.17 9.64 -4.62
N ARG A 156 3.01 10.89 -4.15
CA ARG A 156 3.57 12.09 -4.80
C ARG A 156 5.10 12.08 -4.77
N LEU A 157 5.70 11.68 -3.65
CA LEU A 157 7.15 11.46 -3.54
C LEU A 157 7.63 10.33 -4.46
N ALA A 158 6.81 9.30 -4.64
CA ALA A 158 7.07 8.15 -5.48
C ALA A 158 6.65 8.31 -6.95
N ARG A 159 6.13 9.48 -7.34
CA ARG A 159 5.62 9.74 -8.70
C ARG A 159 4.61 8.70 -9.17
N ALA A 160 3.65 8.36 -8.31
CA ALA A 160 2.63 7.34 -8.51
C ALA A 160 3.15 5.89 -8.77
N ASP A 161 4.43 5.59 -8.53
CA ASP A 161 4.93 4.21 -8.49
C ASP A 161 4.60 3.57 -7.13
N LEU A 162 3.72 2.57 -7.15
CA LEU A 162 3.22 1.90 -5.95
C LEU A 162 4.35 1.29 -5.11
N LEU A 163 5.24 0.52 -5.74
CA LEU A 163 6.31 -0.17 -5.01
C LEU A 163 7.37 0.81 -4.53
N ALA A 164 7.58 1.91 -5.24
CA ALA A 164 8.43 2.99 -4.77
C ALA A 164 7.83 3.68 -3.54
N ALA A 165 6.51 3.89 -3.50
CA ALA A 165 5.82 4.44 -2.33
C ALA A 165 5.90 3.48 -1.13
N VAL A 166 5.65 2.19 -1.35
CA VAL A 166 5.84 1.12 -0.34
C VAL A 166 7.27 1.15 0.20
N HIS A 167 8.28 1.25 -0.67
CA HIS A 167 9.67 1.33 -0.27
C HIS A 167 9.97 2.56 0.60
N LEU A 168 9.39 3.72 0.28
CA LEU A 168 9.52 4.94 1.07
C LEU A 168 8.87 4.80 2.45
N ILE A 169 7.67 4.21 2.52
CA ILE A 169 6.96 3.96 3.79
C ILE A 169 7.76 3.02 4.67
N ASP A 170 8.24 1.91 4.11
CA ASP A 170 9.09 0.95 4.83
C ASP A 170 10.35 1.61 5.35
N GLN A 171 11.01 2.44 4.54
CA GLN A 171 12.19 3.18 4.97
C GLN A 171 11.86 4.17 6.07
N ASP A 172 10.81 4.97 5.94
CA ASP A 172 10.45 6.02 6.89
C ASP A 172 10.03 5.46 8.26
N ARG A 173 9.16 4.44 8.25
CA ARG A 173 8.58 3.89 9.48
C ARG A 173 9.53 2.92 10.21
N ASN A 174 10.51 2.33 9.51
CA ASN A 174 11.44 1.37 10.11
C ASN A 174 12.84 1.95 10.44
N LYS A 175 13.10 3.25 10.27
CA LYS A 175 14.40 3.86 10.64
C LYS A 175 14.77 3.59 12.11
N SER A 176 13.78 3.58 13.01
CA SER A 176 14.00 3.37 14.45
C SER A 176 14.33 1.92 14.85
N CYS A 177 14.06 0.94 13.99
CA CYS A 177 14.29 -0.48 14.30
C CYS A 177 15.68 -0.98 13.88
N SER A 178 16.45 -0.18 13.14
CA SER A 178 17.82 -0.54 12.74
C SER A 178 18.84 -0.48 13.89
N ALA A 179 18.45 0.06 15.05
CA ALA A 179 19.28 0.16 16.25
C ALA A 179 19.12 -1.02 17.22
N SER A 180 18.13 -1.91 17.06
CA SER A 180 17.99 -3.08 17.92
C SER A 180 18.50 -4.35 17.23
N SER A 181 19.56 -4.93 17.77
CA SER A 181 20.22 -6.15 17.29
C SER A 181 19.28 -7.38 17.19
N ILE A 182 18.08 -7.31 17.77
CA ILE A 182 17.07 -8.38 17.78
C ILE A 182 16.27 -8.43 16.46
N ALA A 183 16.05 -7.29 15.78
CA ALA A 183 15.35 -7.27 14.48
C ALA A 183 16.18 -7.90 13.34
N LYS A 184 17.51 -8.02 13.49
CA LYS A 184 18.38 -8.73 12.54
C LYS A 184 18.18 -10.25 12.56
N ILE A 185 17.65 -10.81 13.66
CA ILE A 185 17.52 -12.26 13.85
C ILE A 185 16.34 -12.83 13.05
N HIS A 186 15.27 -12.04 12.85
CA HIS A 186 14.18 -12.37 11.95
C HIS A 186 14.28 -11.49 10.70
N ASN A 187 15.05 -11.95 9.71
CA ASN A 187 15.29 -11.33 8.41
C ASN A 187 14.02 -11.23 7.51
N LYS A 188 12.83 -11.07 8.11
CA LYS A 188 11.54 -11.03 7.44
C LYS A 188 11.30 -9.62 6.89
N PRO A 189 11.13 -9.45 5.56
CA PRO A 189 10.83 -8.14 5.01
C PRO A 189 9.49 -7.63 5.55
N VAL A 190 9.40 -6.32 5.83
CA VAL A 190 8.17 -5.67 6.28
C VAL A 190 7.10 -5.73 5.18
N PHE A 191 7.52 -5.60 3.92
CA PHE A 191 6.68 -5.83 2.75
C PHE A 191 7.00 -7.15 2.03
N ASP A 192 5.99 -8.00 1.87
CA ASP A 192 6.05 -9.24 1.10
C ASP A 192 4.89 -9.28 0.10
N ILE A 193 5.20 -9.25 -1.20
CA ILE A 193 4.22 -9.30 -2.29
C ILE A 193 3.37 -10.59 -2.29
N THR A 194 3.87 -11.68 -1.71
CA THR A 194 3.17 -12.97 -1.62
C THR A 194 2.31 -13.10 -0.37
N SER A 195 2.48 -12.19 0.59
CA SER A 195 1.70 -12.20 1.82
C SER A 195 0.18 -12.08 1.53
N PRO A 196 -0.67 -12.72 2.36
CA PRO A 196 -2.12 -12.53 2.26
C PRO A 196 -2.54 -11.07 2.30
N THR A 197 -1.88 -10.25 3.13
CA THR A 197 -2.14 -8.80 3.22
C THR A 197 -1.90 -8.07 1.91
N SER A 198 -0.79 -8.33 1.22
CA SER A 198 -0.51 -7.73 -0.09
C SER A 198 -1.53 -8.15 -1.15
N LYS A 199 -1.95 -9.43 -1.15
CA LYS A 199 -2.95 -9.94 -2.09
C LYS A 199 -4.30 -9.27 -1.88
N ILE A 200 -4.77 -9.22 -0.63
CA ILE A 200 -6.04 -8.59 -0.25
C ILE A 200 -5.99 -7.09 -0.57
N ALA A 201 -4.91 -6.40 -0.22
CA ALA A 201 -4.76 -4.98 -0.52
C ALA A 201 -4.80 -4.70 -2.03
N LEU A 202 -4.18 -5.55 -2.85
CA LEU A 202 -4.23 -5.45 -4.31
C LEU A 202 -5.63 -5.73 -4.87
N GLU A 203 -6.36 -6.67 -4.30
CA GLU A 203 -7.74 -6.96 -4.68
C GLU A 203 -8.70 -5.83 -4.31
N CYS A 204 -8.55 -5.26 -3.11
CA CYS A 204 -9.29 -4.07 -2.68
C CYS A 204 -8.97 -2.87 -3.57
N ALA A 205 -7.70 -2.64 -3.92
CA ALA A 205 -7.28 -1.60 -4.85
C ALA A 205 -7.94 -1.76 -6.24
N ALA A 206 -7.94 -2.98 -6.78
CA ALA A 206 -8.60 -3.29 -8.04
C ALA A 206 -10.13 -3.05 -7.96
N THR A 207 -10.75 -3.41 -6.83
CA THR A 207 -12.18 -3.19 -6.60
C THR A 207 -12.54 -1.70 -6.50
N SER A 208 -11.73 -0.91 -5.79
CA SER A 208 -11.87 0.55 -5.71
C SER A 208 -11.69 1.21 -7.08
N ALA A 209 -10.73 0.72 -7.87
CA ALA A 209 -10.47 1.15 -9.24
C ALA A 209 -11.48 0.63 -10.27
N ARG A 210 -12.58 -0.02 -9.86
CA ARG A 210 -13.63 -0.56 -10.73
C ARG A 210 -13.13 -1.55 -11.78
N HIS A 211 -12.07 -2.29 -11.46
CA HIS A 211 -11.59 -3.36 -12.33
C HIS A 211 -12.69 -4.44 -12.48
N PRO A 212 -13.02 -4.89 -13.71
CA PRO A 212 -14.12 -5.84 -13.93
C PRO A 212 -13.95 -7.18 -13.20
N GLU A 213 -12.71 -7.67 -13.12
CA GLU A 213 -12.36 -8.94 -12.47
C GLU A 213 -11.11 -8.79 -11.61
N PRO A 214 -11.21 -8.31 -10.35
CA PRO A 214 -10.06 -8.03 -9.48
C PRO A 214 -9.09 -9.20 -9.32
N ALA A 215 -9.61 -10.43 -9.21
CA ALA A 215 -8.81 -11.64 -9.06
C ALA A 215 -7.84 -11.87 -10.24
N ILE A 216 -8.22 -11.48 -11.47
CA ILE A 216 -7.35 -11.61 -12.64
C ILE A 216 -6.15 -10.69 -12.52
N LEU A 217 -6.35 -9.47 -12.07
CA LEU A 217 -5.27 -8.51 -11.86
C LEU A 217 -4.27 -9.03 -10.82
N VAL A 218 -4.76 -9.55 -9.69
CA VAL A 218 -3.91 -10.10 -8.62
C VAL A 218 -3.11 -11.30 -9.13
N ASN A 219 -3.77 -12.25 -9.80
CA ASN A 219 -3.10 -13.43 -10.36
C ASN A 219 -2.09 -13.05 -11.44
N ALA A 220 -2.44 -12.15 -12.36
CA ALA A 220 -1.53 -11.67 -13.40
C ALA A 220 -0.31 -10.97 -12.80
N SER A 221 -0.50 -10.15 -11.76
CA SER A 221 0.59 -9.46 -11.05
C SER A 221 1.57 -10.44 -10.43
N LEU A 222 1.07 -11.46 -9.71
CA LEU A 222 1.90 -12.50 -9.10
C LEU A 222 2.59 -13.37 -10.14
N SER A 223 1.87 -13.76 -11.20
CA SER A 223 2.41 -14.55 -12.31
C SER A 223 3.51 -13.78 -13.06
N ALA A 224 3.36 -12.48 -13.25
CA ALA A 224 4.37 -11.63 -13.87
C ALA A 224 5.64 -11.57 -13.02
N VAL A 225 5.52 -11.33 -11.72
CA VAL A 225 6.67 -11.26 -10.81
C VAL A 225 7.38 -12.61 -10.67
N SER A 226 6.64 -13.71 -10.58
CA SER A 226 7.23 -15.06 -10.53
C SER A 226 8.07 -15.41 -11.78
N ARG A 227 7.93 -14.62 -12.85
CA ARG A 227 8.63 -14.76 -14.13
C ARG A 227 9.28 -13.44 -14.55
N LEU A 228 9.67 -12.60 -13.59
CA LEU A 228 10.09 -11.22 -13.80
C LEU A 228 11.17 -11.06 -14.87
N SER A 229 12.18 -11.94 -14.89
CA SER A 229 13.25 -11.89 -15.90
C SER A 229 12.70 -12.06 -17.32
N LYS A 230 11.83 -13.04 -17.55
CA LYS A 230 11.20 -13.28 -18.85
C LYS A 230 10.28 -12.13 -19.25
N VAL A 231 9.47 -11.64 -18.31
CA VAL A 231 8.54 -10.53 -18.55
C VAL A 231 9.30 -9.24 -18.85
N SER A 232 10.33 -8.92 -18.08
CA SER A 232 11.19 -7.75 -18.29
C SER A 232 11.84 -7.79 -19.68
N ASN A 233 12.42 -8.92 -20.08
CA ASN A 233 13.03 -9.08 -21.41
C ASN A 233 12.01 -8.86 -22.54
N LEU A 234 10.78 -9.34 -22.38
CA LEU A 234 9.71 -9.12 -23.38
C LEU A 234 9.24 -7.67 -23.43
N LEU A 235 9.34 -6.95 -22.31
CA LEU A 235 8.92 -5.55 -22.19
C LEU A 235 10.01 -4.55 -22.62
N GLN A 236 11.28 -4.93 -22.74
CA GLN A 236 12.36 -4.02 -23.17
C GLN A 236 12.12 -3.36 -24.54
N VAL A 237 11.34 -3.98 -25.42
CA VAL A 237 11.05 -3.45 -26.76
C VAL A 237 10.13 -2.24 -26.68
N HIS A 238 10.54 -1.13 -27.31
CA HIS A 238 9.78 0.13 -27.31
C HIS A 238 8.40 0.01 -27.97
N ARG A 239 8.22 -0.80 -29.01
CA ARG A 239 6.89 -1.13 -29.55
C ARG A 239 6.66 -2.62 -29.55
N LEU A 240 5.67 -3.07 -28.77
CA LEU A 240 5.42 -4.48 -28.57
C LEU A 240 4.78 -5.09 -29.82
N PRO A 241 5.40 -6.07 -30.48
CA PRO A 241 4.78 -6.75 -31.61
C PRO A 241 3.64 -7.65 -31.11
N PRO A 242 2.61 -7.94 -31.94
CA PRO A 242 1.50 -8.83 -31.57
C PRO A 242 1.94 -10.20 -31.04
N ARG A 243 3.06 -10.74 -31.56
CA ARG A 243 3.65 -12.00 -31.08
C ARG A 243 4.10 -11.91 -29.62
N THR A 244 4.67 -10.78 -29.20
CA THR A 244 5.06 -10.53 -27.81
C THR A 244 3.84 -10.40 -26.91
N ILE A 245 2.77 -9.73 -27.37
CA ILE A 245 1.51 -9.65 -26.64
C ILE A 245 0.96 -11.05 -26.35
N ARG A 246 0.86 -11.92 -27.37
CA ARG A 246 0.41 -13.31 -27.20
C ARG A 246 1.31 -14.13 -26.26
N ARG A 247 2.63 -13.92 -26.30
CA ARG A 247 3.57 -14.58 -25.36
C ARG A 247 3.35 -14.10 -23.92
N LEU A 248 3.20 -12.80 -23.70
CA LEU A 248 2.91 -12.23 -22.38
C LEU A 248 1.58 -12.76 -21.84
N GLU A 249 0.54 -12.75 -22.67
CA GLU A 249 -0.77 -13.30 -22.36
C GLU A 249 -0.72 -14.77 -21.90
N LEU A 250 0.04 -15.62 -22.61
CA LEU A 250 0.27 -17.01 -22.19
C LEU A 250 1.06 -17.12 -20.87
N LEU A 251 1.96 -16.19 -20.58
CA LEU A 251 2.72 -16.16 -19.33
C LEU A 251 1.86 -15.70 -18.15
N LEU A 252 0.95 -14.74 -18.34
CA LEU A 252 0.08 -14.21 -17.28
C LEU A 252 -1.00 -15.21 -16.87
N ARG A 253 -1.48 -16.05 -17.82
CA ARG A 253 -2.47 -17.09 -17.58
C ARG A 253 -2.03 -18.19 -16.61
N ARG A 254 -0.75 -18.55 -16.65
CA ARG A 254 -0.23 -19.68 -15.87
C ARG A 254 -0.18 -19.29 -14.40
N GLU A 255 -0.43 -20.24 -13.52
CA GLU A 255 -0.31 -20.03 -12.07
C GLU A 255 1.07 -19.47 -11.68
N PRO A 256 1.14 -18.60 -10.65
CA PRO A 256 2.39 -18.09 -10.14
C PRO A 256 3.29 -19.25 -9.70
N LYS A 257 4.57 -19.20 -10.07
CA LYS A 257 5.55 -20.15 -9.51
C LYS A 257 5.80 -19.81 -8.04
N VAL A 258 6.14 -20.82 -7.24
CA VAL A 258 6.74 -20.61 -5.92
C VAL A 258 8.01 -19.77 -6.11
N MET A 259 8.11 -18.69 -5.35
CA MET A 259 9.21 -17.74 -5.41
C MET A 259 10.10 -17.92 -4.18
N ASP A 260 11.41 -17.84 -4.38
CA ASP A 260 12.35 -17.70 -3.27
C ASP A 260 12.30 -16.29 -2.68
N GLN A 261 12.94 -16.09 -1.52
CA GLN A 261 12.98 -14.78 -0.86
C GLN A 261 13.60 -13.67 -1.73
N MET A 262 14.56 -14.00 -2.60
CA MET A 262 15.23 -13.02 -3.45
C MET A 262 14.30 -12.53 -4.56
N ALA A 263 13.56 -13.44 -5.18
CA ALA A 263 12.54 -13.15 -6.18
C ALA A 263 11.38 -12.31 -5.61
N ILE A 264 10.98 -12.58 -4.36
CA ILE A 264 9.97 -11.77 -3.64
C ILE A 264 10.45 -10.33 -3.44
N ARG A 265 11.72 -10.12 -3.11
CA ARG A 265 12.29 -8.78 -2.84
C ARG A 265 12.67 -8.00 -4.08
N ARG A 266 12.95 -8.69 -5.20
CA ARG A 266 13.47 -8.10 -6.42
C ARG A 266 12.64 -6.93 -6.96
N PRO A 267 11.29 -7.00 -7.03
CA PRO A 267 10.49 -5.87 -7.51
C PRO A 267 10.61 -4.62 -6.64
N LEU A 268 10.62 -4.79 -5.31
CA LEU A 268 10.77 -3.68 -4.37
C LEU A 268 12.16 -3.03 -4.47
N ASN A 269 13.21 -3.84 -4.61
CA ASN A 269 14.58 -3.35 -4.81
C ASN A 269 14.70 -2.55 -6.13
N LEU A 270 14.09 -3.03 -7.21
CA LEU A 270 14.04 -2.33 -8.49
C LEU A 270 13.25 -1.02 -8.39
N ALA A 271 12.23 -0.95 -7.53
CA ALA A 271 11.51 0.30 -7.27
C ALA A 271 12.37 1.32 -6.51
N GLY A 272 13.12 0.85 -5.51
CA GLY A 272 14.08 1.68 -4.78
C GLY A 272 15.17 2.28 -5.68
N SER A 273 15.64 1.57 -6.71
CA SER A 273 16.59 2.15 -7.69
C SER A 273 15.96 3.22 -8.57
N ARG A 274 14.71 3.05 -9.02
CA ARG A 274 14.01 4.06 -9.85
C ARG A 274 13.86 5.40 -9.14
N LEU A 275 13.68 5.39 -7.82
CA LEU A 275 13.63 6.61 -7.00
C LEU A 275 14.97 7.36 -6.95
N ARG A 276 16.10 6.66 -7.05
CA ARG A 276 17.43 7.26 -7.04
C ARG A 276 17.75 7.89 -8.40
N ASP A 277 17.50 7.18 -9.49
CA ASP A 277 17.75 7.66 -10.85
C ASP A 277 16.95 8.94 -11.17
N GLY A 278 15.70 9.03 -10.70
CA GLY A 278 14.87 10.22 -10.88
C GLY A 278 15.37 11.48 -10.17
N LYS A 279 16.22 11.35 -9.14
CA LYS A 279 16.88 12.48 -8.47
C LYS A 279 18.12 12.97 -9.22
N GLU A 280 18.77 12.13 -10.02
CA GLU A 280 19.95 12.51 -10.80
C GLU A 280 19.56 13.28 -12.08
N VAL A 281 18.53 12.81 -12.79
CA VAL A 281 18.03 13.46 -14.03
C VAL A 281 17.55 14.91 -13.79
N LYS A 282 17.10 15.25 -12.58
CA LYS A 282 16.73 16.64 -12.23
C LYS A 282 17.94 17.55 -11.95
N ARG A 283 19.14 17.01 -11.68
CA ARG A 283 20.36 17.82 -11.55
C ARG A 283 20.90 18.23 -12.93
N ASP A 284 20.75 17.36 -13.92
CA ASP A 284 21.30 17.59 -15.27
C ASP A 284 20.48 18.56 -16.13
N LEU A 285 19.19 18.74 -15.81
CA LEU A 285 18.31 19.71 -16.49
C LEU A 285 18.31 21.12 -15.87
N ALA A 286 18.99 21.31 -14.73
CA ALA A 286 19.03 22.58 -14.00
C ALA A 286 20.31 23.42 -14.31
N GLY A 287 20.90 23.22 -15.49
CA GLY A 287 22.13 23.88 -15.93
C GLY A 287 21.97 25.33 -16.44
N SER A 288 20.89 26.05 -16.14
CA SER A 288 20.76 27.45 -16.58
C SER A 288 20.13 28.34 -15.51
N MET A 289 21.01 29.09 -14.81
CA MET A 289 20.85 30.32 -14.01
C MET A 289 19.68 30.35 -12.99
N VAL A 290 19.92 30.47 -11.69
CA VAL A 290 20.38 31.70 -10.99
C VAL A 290 21.28 31.35 -9.79
N SER A 291 22.41 32.06 -9.68
CA SER A 291 23.26 32.08 -8.47
C SER A 291 22.49 32.56 -7.25
N VAL A 292 22.35 31.69 -6.24
CA VAL A 292 22.17 32.11 -4.84
C VAL A 292 23.27 31.45 -4.01
N ALA A 293 23.95 32.27 -3.23
CA ALA A 293 25.18 31.97 -2.54
C ALA A 293 25.09 30.81 -1.54
N HIS A 294 26.18 30.05 -1.49
CA HIS A 294 26.64 29.11 -0.47
C HIS A 294 25.81 28.96 0.82
N GLY A 295 25.08 27.84 0.88
CA GLY A 295 24.74 27.13 2.10
C GLY A 295 24.48 25.68 1.74
N LYS A 296 25.24 24.73 2.29
CA LYS A 296 25.07 23.28 2.08
C LYS A 296 23.60 22.90 2.34
N VAL A 297 22.84 22.59 1.29
CA VAL A 297 21.50 22.02 1.42
C VAL A 297 21.64 20.50 1.49
N GLU A 298 21.83 19.99 2.70
CA GLU A 298 21.41 18.63 3.01
C GLU A 298 19.89 18.56 2.85
N ILE A 299 19.41 17.60 2.05
CA ILE A 299 17.99 17.34 1.85
C ILE A 299 17.47 16.72 3.16
N ASP A 300 17.05 17.58 4.07
CA ASP A 300 16.42 17.19 5.33
C ASP A 300 14.96 16.78 5.05
N VAL A 301 14.74 15.46 4.98
CA VAL A 301 13.40 14.87 4.85
C VAL A 301 12.78 14.85 6.24
N THR A 302 12.28 15.99 6.69
CA THR A 302 11.51 16.13 7.94
C THR A 302 10.02 16.09 7.64
N VAL A 303 9.42 14.91 7.76
CA VAL A 303 7.96 14.77 7.82
C VAL A 303 7.62 13.87 9.00
N THR A 304 7.33 14.48 10.13
CA THR A 304 6.73 13.80 11.27
C THR A 304 5.47 14.56 11.66
N PHE A 305 4.27 13.99 11.43
CA PHE A 305 3.22 13.79 12.44
C PHE A 305 1.85 13.33 11.86
N ARG A 306 1.46 12.08 12.13
CA ARG A 306 0.08 11.59 12.42
C ARG A 306 0.10 10.42 13.41
N TYR A 307 1.00 10.53 14.38
CA TYR A 307 1.50 9.41 15.19
C TYR A 307 0.43 8.70 16.02
N THR A 308 -0.64 9.37 16.47
CA THR A 308 -1.58 8.76 17.44
C THR A 308 -2.55 7.74 16.85
N GLU A 309 -3.13 8.00 15.68
CA GLU A 309 -4.06 7.06 15.02
C GLU A 309 -3.29 5.91 14.34
N SER A 310 -2.16 6.24 13.70
CA SER A 310 -1.25 5.26 13.14
C SER A 310 -0.70 4.32 14.22
N LEU A 311 -0.29 4.84 15.37
CA LEU A 311 0.14 4.02 16.51
C LEU A 311 -1.00 3.19 17.07
N LYS A 312 -2.22 3.72 17.18
CA LYS A 312 -3.37 2.95 17.67
C LYS A 312 -3.62 1.74 16.76
N LEU A 313 -3.56 1.93 15.44
CA LEU A 313 -3.75 0.84 14.48
C LEU A 313 -2.58 -0.14 14.46
N LEU A 314 -1.33 0.33 14.55
CA LEU A 314 -0.16 -0.55 14.71
C LEU A 314 -0.20 -1.34 16.01
N LEU A 315 -0.59 -0.71 17.11
CA LEU A 315 -0.77 -1.35 18.41
C LEU A 315 -1.91 -2.37 18.34
N LEU A 316 -3.02 -2.02 17.70
CA LEU A 316 -4.15 -2.91 17.53
C LEU A 316 -3.80 -4.12 16.64
N ASP A 317 -3.05 -3.93 15.55
CA ASP A 317 -2.55 -5.03 14.72
C ASP A 317 -1.60 -5.95 15.50
N LYS A 318 -0.71 -5.39 16.33
CA LYS A 318 0.11 -6.18 17.25
C LYS A 318 -0.74 -6.95 18.26
N ILE A 319 -1.76 -6.31 18.84
CA ILE A 319 -2.69 -6.96 19.76
C ILE A 319 -3.43 -8.10 19.07
N HIS A 320 -3.97 -7.89 17.86
CA HIS A 320 -4.63 -8.93 17.08
C HIS A 320 -3.72 -10.13 16.80
N MET A 321 -2.45 -9.89 16.48
CA MET A 321 -1.47 -10.96 16.30
C MET A 321 -1.27 -11.77 17.58
N LEU A 322 -1.21 -11.13 18.75
CA LEU A 322 -1.12 -11.81 20.04
C LEU A 322 -2.37 -12.67 20.31
N TYR A 323 -3.57 -12.20 19.94
CA TYR A 323 -4.80 -12.99 20.05
C TYR A 323 -4.83 -14.17 19.08
N LEU A 324 -4.38 -14.00 17.84
CA LEU A 324 -4.27 -15.11 16.88
C LEU A 324 -3.26 -16.16 17.32
N GLU A 325 -2.13 -15.72 17.89
CA GLU A 325 -1.13 -16.63 18.46
C GLU A 325 -1.71 -17.40 19.67
N ALA A 326 -2.41 -16.72 20.58
CA ALA A 326 -3.10 -17.38 21.69
C ALA A 326 -4.13 -18.41 21.19
N LEU A 327 -4.96 -18.03 20.22
CA LEU A 327 -5.96 -18.92 19.62
C LEU A 327 -5.32 -20.15 18.95
N SER A 328 -4.14 -20.01 18.35
CA SER A 328 -3.41 -21.13 17.76
C SER A 328 -2.92 -22.18 18.78
N LYS A 329 -2.73 -21.78 20.04
CA LYS A 329 -2.25 -22.64 21.14
C LYS A 329 -3.39 -23.36 21.87
N LEU A 330 -4.65 -23.08 21.55
CA LEU A 330 -5.82 -23.67 22.21
C LEU A 330 -6.42 -24.85 21.40
N PRO A 331 -6.88 -25.93 22.06
CA PRO A 331 -7.60 -27.02 21.40
C PRO A 331 -8.92 -26.51 20.77
N ARG A 332 -9.16 -26.82 19.48
CA ARG A 332 -10.33 -26.33 18.71
C ARG A 332 -11.68 -26.73 19.34
N ASP A 333 -11.76 -27.94 19.89
CA ASP A 333 -13.00 -28.49 20.43
C ASP A 333 -13.39 -27.84 21.77
N SER A 334 -12.40 -27.52 22.59
CA SER A 334 -12.59 -26.85 23.89
C SER A 334 -12.95 -25.37 23.70
N LEU A 335 -12.38 -24.69 22.70
CA LEU A 335 -12.70 -23.30 22.33
C LEU A 335 -14.19 -23.12 21.98
N ARG A 336 -14.74 -23.99 21.13
CA ARG A 336 -16.14 -23.89 20.68
C ARG A 336 -17.14 -24.22 21.79
N LYS A 337 -16.83 -25.17 22.68
CA LYS A 337 -17.79 -25.67 23.67
C LYS A 337 -17.79 -24.90 25.01
N GLN A 338 -16.63 -24.48 25.51
CA GLN A 338 -16.51 -24.01 26.90
C GLN A 338 -15.75 -22.69 27.08
N HIS A 339 -14.83 -22.37 26.17
CA HIS A 339 -13.81 -21.35 26.41
C HIS A 339 -13.99 -20.04 25.62
N HIS A 340 -14.89 -19.99 24.62
CA HIS A 340 -15.14 -18.77 23.83
C HIS A 340 -15.66 -17.60 24.69
N CYS A 341 -16.60 -17.86 25.61
CA CYS A 341 -17.13 -16.84 26.51
C CYS A 341 -16.06 -16.28 27.47
N ASN A 342 -15.18 -17.14 27.98
CA ASN A 342 -14.11 -16.72 28.89
C ASN A 342 -13.02 -15.91 28.17
N LEU A 343 -12.72 -16.24 26.92
CA LEU A 343 -11.81 -15.45 26.10
C LEU A 343 -12.34 -14.03 25.88
N LEU A 344 -13.62 -13.91 25.52
CA LEU A 344 -14.25 -12.61 25.26
C LEU A 344 -14.45 -11.77 26.52
N ARG A 345 -14.65 -12.40 27.69
CA ARG A 345 -14.91 -11.70 28.95
C ARG A 345 -13.65 -11.40 29.78
N ALA A 346 -12.60 -12.21 29.67
CA ALA A 346 -11.44 -12.13 30.56
C ALA A 346 -10.08 -12.29 29.86
N GLY A 347 -10.05 -12.63 28.57
CA GLY A 347 -8.80 -12.84 27.80
C GLY A 347 -8.13 -11.54 27.43
N TYR A 348 -7.73 -10.73 28.42
CA TYR A 348 -7.02 -9.48 28.19
C TYR A 348 -5.53 -9.73 27.87
N CYS A 349 -4.95 -8.94 26.96
CA CYS A 349 -3.53 -9.01 26.63
C CYS A 349 -2.60 -8.31 27.64
N TYR A 350 -3.17 -7.60 28.62
CA TYR A 350 -2.43 -6.94 29.70
C TYR A 350 -2.50 -7.77 31.00
N GLY A 351 -1.42 -7.76 31.77
CA GLY A 351 -1.30 -8.58 32.99
C GLY A 351 0.16 -8.78 33.41
N LEU A 352 0.37 -9.56 34.46
CA LEU A 352 1.71 -9.81 35.03
C LEU A 352 2.55 -10.81 34.22
N MET A 353 1.95 -11.52 33.26
CA MET A 353 2.65 -12.50 32.41
C MET A 353 2.92 -11.91 31.00
N GLU A 354 3.63 -12.67 30.17
CA GLU A 354 3.74 -12.43 28.73
C GLU A 354 2.34 -12.28 28.08
N PRO A 355 2.13 -11.39 27.09
CA PRO A 355 0.80 -11.03 26.60
C PRO A 355 -0.05 -12.21 26.09
N VAL A 356 0.57 -13.18 25.41
CA VAL A 356 -0.11 -14.40 24.94
C VAL A 356 -0.55 -15.26 26.12
N SER A 357 0.28 -15.34 27.17
CA SER A 357 -0.04 -16.07 28.41
C SER A 357 -1.17 -15.40 29.18
N ASN A 358 -1.23 -14.06 29.23
CA ASN A 358 -2.35 -13.32 29.83
C ASN A 358 -3.69 -13.62 29.13
N ILE A 359 -3.69 -13.73 27.79
CA ILE A 359 -4.89 -14.05 27.00
C ILE A 359 -5.37 -15.49 27.29
N LEU A 360 -4.44 -16.42 27.50
CA LEU A 360 -4.73 -17.84 27.73
C LEU A 360 -5.08 -18.17 29.20
N TRP A 361 -4.56 -17.40 30.14
CA TRP A 361 -4.67 -17.63 31.58
C TRP A 361 -6.11 -17.84 32.11
N PRO A 362 -7.14 -17.10 31.63
CA PRO A 362 -8.52 -17.31 32.06
C PRO A 362 -9.09 -18.67 31.64
N GLN A 363 -8.49 -19.34 30.66
CA GLN A 363 -8.92 -20.65 30.19
C GLN A 363 -8.46 -21.78 31.12
N THR A 364 -7.30 -21.61 31.76
CA THR A 364 -6.74 -22.55 32.73
C THR A 364 -7.41 -22.47 34.10
N ILE A 365 -8.05 -21.35 34.45
CA ILE A 365 -8.75 -21.16 35.74
C ILE A 365 -10.27 -21.26 35.56
N SER A 366 -10.75 -22.34 34.93
CA SER A 366 -12.20 -22.63 34.85
C SER A 366 -12.76 -23.33 36.10
N ARG A 367 -12.07 -23.27 37.26
CA ARG A 367 -12.48 -24.00 38.47
C ARG A 367 -12.78 -23.17 39.72
N ASN A 368 -12.47 -21.87 39.77
CA ASN A 368 -12.72 -21.05 40.97
C ASN A 368 -12.95 -19.55 40.66
N LEU A 369 -14.03 -19.23 39.95
CA LEU A 369 -14.45 -17.84 39.70
C LEU A 369 -14.98 -17.09 40.95
N GLY A 370 -15.24 -17.79 42.06
CA GLY A 370 -15.72 -17.19 43.30
C GLY A 370 -14.65 -16.45 44.11
N ALA A 371 -13.41 -16.95 44.11
CA ALA A 371 -12.34 -16.43 44.98
C ALA A 371 -11.69 -15.13 44.46
N TRP A 372 -11.77 -14.84 43.16
CA TRP A 372 -11.03 -13.74 42.55
C TRP A 372 -11.83 -12.44 42.35
N LYS A 373 -13.16 -12.47 42.50
CA LYS A 373 -13.94 -11.23 42.65
C LYS A 373 -13.45 -10.43 43.88
N GLN A 374 -12.99 -11.08 44.94
CA GLN A 374 -12.47 -10.41 46.13
C GLN A 374 -11.08 -9.80 45.93
N LEU A 375 -10.18 -10.43 45.16
CA LEU A 375 -8.82 -9.93 44.95
C LEU A 375 -8.74 -8.72 43.98
N LEU A 376 -9.59 -8.67 42.96
CA LEU A 376 -9.70 -7.49 42.08
C LEU A 376 -10.39 -6.29 42.78
N ILE A 377 -11.31 -6.55 43.71
CA ILE A 377 -11.93 -5.50 44.54
C ILE A 377 -10.94 -4.99 45.61
N HIS A 378 -10.11 -5.85 46.19
CA HIS A 378 -9.07 -5.43 47.14
C HIS A 378 -7.89 -4.68 46.50
N GLY A 379 -7.49 -5.03 45.27
CA GLY A 379 -6.45 -4.29 44.52
C GLY A 379 -6.90 -2.89 44.05
N THR A 380 -8.20 -2.71 43.83
CA THR A 380 -8.77 -1.38 43.48
C THR A 380 -9.03 -0.50 44.70
N LEU A 381 -9.22 -1.09 45.89
CA LEU A 381 -9.32 -0.37 47.16
C LEU A 381 -7.98 0.20 47.64
N THR A 382 -6.86 -0.47 47.37
CA THR A 382 -5.50 0.03 47.74
C THR A 382 -5.03 1.18 46.84
N LEU A 383 -5.42 1.20 45.56
CA LEU A 383 -5.16 2.33 44.65
C LEU A 383 -6.05 3.55 44.90
N LYS A 384 -7.26 3.36 45.46
CA LYS A 384 -8.12 4.48 45.88
C LYS A 384 -7.63 5.14 47.18
N HIS A 385 -7.02 4.38 48.10
CA HIS A 385 -6.44 4.95 49.33
C HIS A 385 -5.21 5.82 49.02
N TRP A 386 -4.38 5.44 48.05
CA TRP A 386 -3.21 6.26 47.67
C TRP A 386 -3.58 7.57 46.96
N ARG A 387 -4.73 7.62 46.29
CA ARG A 387 -5.23 8.82 45.59
C ARG A 387 -5.86 9.86 46.52
N ASN A 388 -6.28 9.48 47.73
CA ASN A 388 -6.87 10.39 48.72
C ASN A 388 -5.86 10.91 49.77
N SER A 389 -4.63 10.38 49.83
CA SER A 389 -3.58 10.87 50.74
C SER A 389 -2.62 11.89 50.11
N SER A 390 -2.81 12.27 48.85
CA SER A 390 -1.88 13.17 48.13
C SER A 390 -2.51 14.50 47.70
N CYS A 391 -3.73 14.81 48.15
CA CYS A 391 -4.39 16.10 47.89
C CYS A 391 -5.23 16.54 49.09
N GLN A 392 -4.59 17.15 50.08
CA GLN A 392 -5.15 18.26 50.86
C GLN A 392 -4.02 19.27 51.12
N PRO A 393 -4.33 20.58 51.14
CA PRO A 393 -3.44 21.67 50.74
C PRO A 393 -2.18 21.86 51.58
#